data_AF-A0A8T7AH17-F1
#
_entry.id   AF-A0A8T7AH17-F1
#
_cell.length_a   1.000
_cell.length_b   1.000
_cell.length_c   1.000
_cell.angle_alpha   90.00
_cell.angle_beta   90.00
_cell.angle_gamma   90.00
#
_symmetry.space_group_name_H-M   'P 1'
#
loop_
_entity.id
_entity.type
_entity.pdbx_description
1 polymer ?
#
loop_
_entity_poly.entity_id
_entity_poly.type
_entity_poly.pdbx_seq_one_letter_code
_entity_poly.pdbx_strand_id
1 'polypeptide(L)'
;MSGVSPELLTLSNINIALPLLFVCGLIALKPFLTGLLRGWSIRREIYPVLLLLLLPFFSYLWTPDVLYLSAELGVYMVVWYFVFVALGLKGFDSRKFLSMLNIAMFIVCLFSLLLIYTAPSIGISQGGVWTGVYDLKNALGRAAGFGFISALILFFYSDPDKKFGQLKFGLKMAAYFAMSLYVLMMIKAQSGSSLMACVMVAGLVITLKSRTVAKRMYVVLPVSIVIAICSPLILILFDSILELVLTLLDRTHKVNSTVEVRLILWSQIMGDFDKHPWLGFGVGNYWGEGLLIDGTLSEWIIKQSHNGYIDLYFSFGALGVVLFTGFLFSVMKNVLKLKTNNTEMMAMVATFIYFLIINGFYSVLFLQLSLPWFVVCTCYCLMTYSRKRIVKQAN
;
A
#
# COMPACT_ATOMS: atom_id res chain seq x y z
N MET A 1 -40.00 -6.50 -14.89
CA MET A 1 -39.29 -6.37 -13.60
C MET A 1 -38.05 -5.53 -13.86
N SER A 2 -37.94 -4.45 -13.11
CA SER A 2 -37.17 -3.23 -13.37
C SER A 2 -35.67 -3.45 -13.62
N GLY A 3 -35.21 -2.98 -14.77
CA GLY A 3 -33.79 -2.71 -15.04
C GLY A 3 -33.32 -1.55 -14.18
N VAL A 4 -32.68 -1.88 -13.07
CA VAL A 4 -31.83 -0.94 -12.33
C VAL A 4 -30.44 -1.11 -12.92
N SER A 5 -29.89 -0.05 -13.52
CA SER A 5 -28.53 -0.07 -14.04
C SER A 5 -27.54 -0.39 -12.89
N PRO A 6 -26.46 -1.14 -13.12
CA PRO A 6 -25.45 -1.43 -12.10
C PRO A 6 -24.84 -0.18 -11.43
N GLU A 7 -24.92 0.96 -12.11
CA GLU A 7 -24.51 2.29 -11.64
C GLU A 7 -25.37 2.80 -10.47
N LEU A 8 -26.66 2.47 -10.43
CA LEU A 8 -27.57 2.88 -9.34
C LEU A 8 -27.33 2.09 -8.04
N LEU A 9 -26.88 0.83 -8.14
CA LEU A 9 -26.57 -0.04 -7.00
C LEU A 9 -25.21 0.30 -6.34
N THR A 10 -24.27 0.84 -7.10
CA THR A 10 -22.97 1.31 -6.57
C THR A 10 -23.11 2.67 -5.88
N LEU A 11 -23.95 3.58 -6.42
CA LEU A 11 -24.26 4.87 -5.79
C LEU A 11 -25.09 4.74 -4.49
N SER A 12 -25.98 3.76 -4.37
CA SER A 12 -26.83 3.60 -3.18
C SER A 12 -26.06 3.15 -1.92
N ASN A 13 -25.04 2.30 -2.07
CA ASN A 13 -24.19 1.86 -0.95
C ASN A 13 -23.22 2.95 -0.47
N ILE A 14 -22.82 3.85 -1.37
CA ILE A 14 -21.97 5.01 -1.07
C ILE A 14 -22.71 6.02 -0.19
N ASN A 15 -24.02 6.23 -0.39
CA ASN A 15 -24.82 7.22 0.35
C ASN A 15 -25.03 6.92 1.84
N ILE A 16 -25.03 5.66 2.28
CA ILE A 16 -25.19 5.30 3.71
C ILE A 16 -23.84 5.17 4.40
N ALA A 17 -22.80 4.72 3.68
CA ALA A 17 -21.46 4.64 4.21
C ALA A 17 -20.88 6.02 4.52
N LEU A 18 -21.11 7.03 3.67
CA LEU A 18 -20.57 8.38 3.82
C LEU A 18 -20.88 9.05 5.18
N PRO A 19 -22.15 9.13 5.63
CA PRO A 19 -22.49 9.68 6.94
C PRO A 19 -21.89 8.88 8.09
N LEU A 20 -21.87 7.54 8.01
CA LEU A 20 -21.28 6.67 9.02
C LEU A 20 -19.77 6.86 9.13
N LEU A 21 -19.07 7.01 8.00
CA LEU A 21 -17.62 7.26 7.96
C LEU A 21 -17.27 8.67 8.43
N PHE A 22 -18.09 9.67 8.11
CA PHE A 22 -17.97 11.02 8.65
C PHE A 22 -18.17 11.03 10.18
N VAL A 23 -19.17 10.32 10.68
CA VAL A 23 -19.41 10.13 12.12
C VAL A 23 -18.23 9.43 12.80
N CYS A 24 -17.67 8.36 12.21
CA CYS A 24 -16.44 7.74 12.70
C CYS A 24 -15.28 8.73 12.77
N GLY A 25 -15.07 9.55 11.74
CA GLY A 25 -14.07 10.62 11.71
C GLY A 25 -14.25 11.64 12.85
N LEU A 26 -15.49 12.09 13.09
CA LEU A 26 -15.84 12.97 14.21
C LEU A 26 -15.61 12.30 15.57
N ILE A 27 -15.92 11.00 15.69
CA ILE A 27 -15.67 10.21 16.90
C ILE A 27 -14.16 10.11 17.18
N ALA A 28 -13.30 9.98 16.15
CA ALA A 28 -11.84 10.01 16.30
C ALA A 28 -11.28 11.40 16.59
N LEU A 29 -11.96 12.45 16.14
CA LEU A 29 -11.57 13.83 16.42
C LEU A 29 -11.56 14.10 17.93
N LYS A 30 -12.50 13.51 18.68
CA LYS A 30 -12.60 13.67 20.14
C LYS A 30 -11.33 13.19 20.87
N PRO A 31 -10.87 11.92 20.80
CA PRO A 31 -9.65 11.49 21.48
C PRO A 31 -8.39 12.23 20.97
N PHE A 32 -8.34 12.63 19.70
CA PHE A 32 -7.26 13.46 19.17
C PHE A 32 -7.21 14.87 19.79
N LEU A 33 -8.34 15.59 19.78
CA LEU A 33 -8.49 16.91 20.40
C LEU A 33 -8.26 16.81 21.92
N THR A 34 -8.78 15.76 22.56
CA THR A 34 -8.56 15.52 23.98
C THR A 34 -7.09 15.25 24.27
N GLY A 35 -6.36 14.57 23.37
CA GLY A 35 -4.91 14.41 23.43
C GLY A 35 -4.19 15.76 23.35
N LEU A 36 -4.49 16.55 22.32
CA LEU A 36 -3.94 17.91 22.12
C LEU A 36 -4.18 18.81 23.35
N LEU A 37 -5.41 18.86 23.85
CA LEU A 37 -5.80 19.63 25.04
C LEU A 37 -5.12 19.14 26.32
N ARG A 38 -4.79 17.84 26.42
CA ARG A 38 -3.99 17.26 27.51
C ARG A 38 -2.48 17.46 27.32
N GLY A 39 -2.06 18.38 26.43
CA GLY A 39 -0.66 18.71 26.19
C GLY A 39 0.07 17.73 25.28
N TRP A 40 -0.64 16.93 24.47
CA TRP A 40 0.03 16.18 23.40
C TRP A 40 0.58 17.13 22.35
N SER A 41 1.88 17.35 22.39
CA SER A 41 2.58 17.90 21.24
C SER A 41 2.66 16.84 20.15
N ILE A 42 2.03 17.08 19.00
CA ILE A 42 2.33 16.33 17.77
C ILE A 42 3.81 16.56 17.46
N ARG A 43 4.55 15.48 17.29
CA ARG A 43 5.98 15.55 16.97
C ARG A 43 6.15 16.17 15.59
N ARG A 44 7.12 17.08 15.45
CA ARG A 44 7.44 17.72 14.15
C ARG A 44 7.74 16.69 13.07
N GLU A 45 8.29 15.54 13.44
CA GLU A 45 8.53 14.43 12.52
C GLU A 45 7.25 13.83 11.92
N ILE A 46 6.06 14.09 12.46
CA ILE A 46 4.78 13.59 11.91
C ILE A 46 4.23 14.53 10.84
N TYR A 47 4.66 15.79 10.79
CA TYR A 47 4.12 16.78 9.87
C TYR A 47 4.16 16.36 8.39
N PRO A 48 5.22 15.71 7.87
CA PRO A 48 5.23 15.28 6.47
C PRO A 48 4.11 14.31 6.10
N VAL A 49 3.83 13.30 6.93
CA VAL A 49 2.71 12.38 6.69
C VAL A 49 1.37 13.06 6.91
N LEU A 50 1.28 13.98 7.88
CA LEU A 50 0.07 14.74 8.16
C LEU A 50 -0.33 15.62 6.97
N LEU A 51 0.63 16.35 6.39
CA LEU A 51 0.41 17.22 5.24
C LEU A 51 -0.09 16.42 4.02
N LEU A 52 0.51 15.24 3.78
CA LEU A 52 0.06 14.33 2.75
C LEU A 52 -1.36 13.81 2.97
N LEU A 53 -1.71 13.47 4.21
CA LEU A 53 -3.06 13.02 4.54
C LEU A 53 -4.10 14.15 4.45
N LEU A 54 -3.69 15.40 4.63
CA LEU A 54 -4.57 16.58 4.50
C LEU A 54 -4.73 17.03 3.04
N LEU A 55 -3.79 16.69 2.17
CA LEU A 55 -3.78 17.13 0.77
C LEU A 55 -5.07 16.79 0.00
N PRO A 56 -5.68 15.59 0.13
CA PRO A 56 -6.97 15.30 -0.48
C PRO A 56 -8.09 16.26 -0.03
N PHE A 57 -8.08 16.68 1.23
CA PHE A 57 -9.08 17.61 1.78
C PHE A 57 -8.90 19.01 1.21
N PHE A 58 -7.66 19.47 1.06
CA PHE A 58 -7.39 20.75 0.43
C PHE A 58 -7.74 20.74 -1.05
N SER A 59 -7.61 19.59 -1.73
CA SER A 59 -8.00 19.49 -3.15
C SER A 59 -9.46 19.78 -3.43
N TYR A 60 -10.32 19.72 -2.41
CA TYR A 60 -11.69 20.21 -2.47
C TYR A 60 -11.81 21.63 -3.02
N LEU A 61 -10.83 22.49 -2.74
CA LEU A 61 -10.86 23.89 -3.15
C LEU A 61 -10.72 24.08 -4.67
N TRP A 62 -10.26 23.07 -5.41
CA TRP A 62 -10.05 23.15 -6.86
C TRP A 62 -10.60 21.94 -7.64
N THR A 63 -11.32 21.02 -6.99
CA THR A 63 -12.03 19.93 -7.66
C THR A 63 -13.40 20.43 -8.17
N PRO A 64 -13.67 20.42 -9.49
CA PRO A 64 -14.93 20.89 -10.06
C PRO A 64 -16.14 20.00 -9.75
N ASP A 65 -15.98 18.67 -9.69
CA ASP A 65 -17.08 17.72 -9.49
C ASP A 65 -17.12 17.15 -8.06
N VAL A 66 -18.15 17.55 -7.31
CA VAL A 66 -18.26 17.34 -5.86
C VAL A 66 -18.83 15.96 -5.50
N LEU A 67 -19.45 15.24 -6.45
CA LEU A 67 -20.13 13.98 -6.17
C LEU A 67 -19.14 12.80 -5.99
N TYR A 68 -18.19 12.63 -6.92
CA TYR A 68 -17.14 11.61 -6.85
C TYR A 68 -16.20 11.81 -5.65
N LEU A 69 -15.98 13.07 -5.32
CA LEU A 69 -15.16 13.56 -4.21
C LEU A 69 -15.67 13.09 -2.83
N SER A 70 -16.98 12.98 -2.65
CA SER A 70 -17.60 12.61 -1.36
C SER A 70 -17.27 11.16 -0.94
N ALA A 71 -17.31 10.21 -1.87
CA ALA A 71 -17.01 8.81 -1.63
C ALA A 71 -15.53 8.59 -1.28
N GLU A 72 -14.63 9.27 -1.98
CA GLU A 72 -13.20 9.20 -1.73
C GLU A 72 -12.79 9.91 -0.43
N LEU A 73 -13.45 11.02 -0.05
CA LEU A 73 -13.21 11.70 1.23
C LEU A 73 -13.61 10.85 2.45
N GLY A 74 -14.67 10.04 2.37
CA GLY A 74 -15.06 9.11 3.43
C GLY A 74 -13.98 8.05 3.72
N VAL A 75 -13.30 7.59 2.68
CA VAL A 75 -12.14 6.69 2.76
C VAL A 75 -10.98 7.33 3.50
N TYR A 76 -10.66 8.58 3.17
CA TYR A 76 -9.59 9.31 3.86
C TYR A 76 -9.92 9.51 5.33
N MET A 77 -11.17 9.78 5.68
CA MET A 77 -11.61 9.92 7.07
C MET A 77 -11.45 8.62 7.89
N VAL A 78 -11.56 7.44 7.26
CA VAL A 78 -11.26 6.14 7.91
C VAL A 78 -9.76 5.96 8.12
N VAL A 79 -8.94 6.30 7.12
CA VAL A 79 -7.47 6.27 7.27
C VAL A 79 -7.04 7.23 8.38
N TRP A 80 -7.63 8.43 8.43
CA TRP A 80 -7.46 9.38 9.52
C TRP A 80 -7.89 8.81 10.87
N TYR A 81 -9.06 8.17 10.96
CA TYR A 81 -9.55 7.52 12.17
C TYR A 81 -8.52 6.55 12.74
N PHE A 82 -8.01 5.62 11.92
CA PHE A 82 -7.06 4.61 12.41
C PHE A 82 -5.65 5.16 12.66
N VAL A 83 -5.17 6.13 11.87
CA VAL A 83 -3.90 6.81 12.14
C VAL A 83 -3.99 7.58 13.46
N PHE A 84 -5.09 8.28 13.71
CA PHE A 84 -5.29 8.98 14.98
C PHE A 84 -5.50 8.04 16.16
N VAL A 85 -6.11 6.88 15.98
CA VAL A 85 -6.16 5.82 17.00
C VAL A 85 -4.75 5.25 17.26
N ALA A 86 -3.95 5.01 16.23
CA ALA A 86 -2.57 4.54 16.38
C ALA A 86 -1.66 5.57 17.06
N LEU A 87 -1.87 6.86 16.79
CA LEU A 87 -1.25 7.98 17.48
C LEU A 87 -1.82 8.17 18.91
N GLY A 88 -3.09 7.80 19.09
CA GLY A 88 -3.97 7.90 20.26
C GLY A 88 -3.68 6.92 21.41
N LEU A 89 -3.21 5.73 21.07
CA LEU A 89 -3.07 4.65 22.04
C LEU A 89 -1.65 4.62 22.63
N LYS A 90 -1.50 5.22 23.82
CA LYS A 90 -0.34 4.96 24.70
C LYS A 90 -0.17 3.44 24.84
N GLY A 91 0.89 2.87 24.26
CA GLY A 91 1.19 1.43 24.37
C GLY A 91 1.05 0.61 23.10
N PHE A 92 0.68 1.22 21.97
CA PHE A 92 0.76 0.55 20.68
C PHE A 92 2.23 0.44 20.24
N ASP A 93 2.67 -0.79 20.02
CA ASP A 93 4.05 -1.15 19.65
C ASP A 93 4.05 -1.68 18.22
N SER A 94 5.08 -1.35 17.46
CA SER A 94 5.35 -1.89 16.12
C SER A 94 5.17 -3.41 16.04
N ARG A 95 5.61 -4.14 17.07
CA ARG A 95 5.49 -5.60 17.18
C ARG A 95 4.03 -6.04 17.22
N LYS A 96 3.22 -5.41 18.07
CA LYS A 96 1.78 -5.69 18.20
C LYS A 96 1.05 -5.34 16.91
N PHE A 97 1.38 -4.20 16.29
CA PHE A 97 0.81 -3.81 15.01
C PHE A 97 1.09 -4.85 13.92
N LEU A 98 2.35 -5.28 13.76
CA LEU A 98 2.71 -6.30 12.78
C LEU A 98 2.02 -7.64 13.06
N SER A 99 1.88 -8.02 14.34
CA SER A 99 1.15 -9.24 14.72
C SER A 99 -0.33 -9.15 14.37
N MET A 100 -0.99 -8.01 14.64
CA MET A 100 -2.39 -7.79 14.28
C MET A 100 -2.57 -7.75 12.77
N LEU A 101 -1.66 -7.09 12.05
CA LEU A 101 -1.65 -7.05 10.59
C LEU A 101 -1.52 -8.46 10.02
N ASN A 102 -0.59 -9.26 10.57
CA ASN A 102 -0.39 -10.63 10.15
C ASN A 102 -1.64 -11.50 10.38
N ILE A 103 -2.23 -11.43 11.57
CA ILE A 103 -3.46 -12.17 11.90
C ILE A 103 -4.61 -11.74 10.97
N ALA A 104 -4.77 -10.43 10.73
CA ALA A 104 -5.81 -9.91 9.85
C ALA A 104 -5.62 -10.42 8.41
N MET A 105 -4.39 -10.36 7.86
CA MET A 105 -4.11 -10.88 6.53
C MET A 105 -4.29 -12.41 6.45
N PHE A 106 -3.92 -13.13 7.51
CA PHE A 106 -4.11 -14.57 7.57
C PHE A 106 -5.59 -14.95 7.53
N ILE A 107 -6.42 -14.25 8.33
CA ILE A 107 -7.88 -14.41 8.32
C ILE A 107 -8.45 -14.10 6.93
N VAL A 108 -8.03 -13.00 6.30
CA VAL A 108 -8.45 -12.65 4.94
C VAL A 108 -8.09 -13.74 3.93
N CYS A 109 -6.88 -14.30 3.99
CA CYS A 109 -6.46 -15.38 3.11
C CYS A 109 -7.24 -16.69 3.39
N LEU A 110 -7.56 -17.00 4.65
CA LEU A 110 -8.38 -18.15 5.01
C LEU A 110 -9.83 -18.00 4.51
N PHE A 111 -10.46 -16.85 4.68
CA PHE A 111 -11.79 -16.58 4.13
C PHE A 111 -11.78 -16.58 2.60
N SER A 112 -10.72 -16.07 1.99
CA SER A 112 -10.53 -16.13 0.54
C SER A 112 -10.46 -17.58 0.05
N LEU A 113 -9.68 -18.43 0.72
CA LEU A 113 -9.64 -19.87 0.46
C LEU A 113 -11.03 -20.51 0.61
N LEU A 114 -11.72 -20.21 1.70
CA LEU A 114 -13.07 -20.74 1.94
C LEU A 114 -14.00 -20.39 0.77
N LEU A 115 -14.07 -19.11 0.39
CA LEU A 115 -14.91 -18.67 -0.74
C LEU A 115 -14.52 -19.33 -2.06
N ILE A 116 -13.22 -19.49 -2.33
CA ILE A 116 -12.75 -20.15 -3.56
C ILE A 116 -13.28 -21.59 -3.67
N TYR A 117 -13.45 -22.30 -2.55
CA TYR A 117 -13.94 -23.67 -2.55
C TYR A 117 -15.46 -23.79 -2.34
N THR A 118 -16.08 -22.90 -1.55
CA THR A 118 -17.53 -22.96 -1.24
C THR A 118 -18.39 -22.19 -2.22
N ALA A 119 -17.85 -21.11 -2.80
CA ALA A 119 -18.53 -20.26 -3.77
C ALA A 119 -17.56 -19.83 -4.90
N PRO A 120 -17.11 -20.77 -5.76
CA PRO A 120 -16.14 -20.47 -6.82
C PRO A 120 -16.58 -19.35 -7.78
N SER A 121 -17.89 -19.16 -7.95
CA SER A 121 -18.46 -18.06 -8.75
C SER A 121 -18.11 -16.66 -8.22
N ILE A 122 -17.74 -16.55 -6.94
CA ILE A 122 -17.33 -15.29 -6.30
C ILE A 122 -15.80 -15.28 -6.15
N GLY A 123 -15.22 -16.37 -5.66
CA GLY A 123 -13.79 -16.43 -5.32
C GLY A 123 -12.83 -16.57 -6.50
N ILE A 124 -13.33 -16.87 -7.70
CA ILE A 124 -12.55 -17.09 -8.91
C ILE A 124 -13.07 -16.20 -10.04
N SER A 125 -12.20 -15.36 -10.59
CA SER A 125 -12.52 -14.50 -11.73
C SER A 125 -12.57 -15.27 -13.05
N GLN A 126 -13.17 -14.64 -14.06
CA GLN A 126 -13.15 -15.12 -15.44
C GLN A 126 -11.68 -15.31 -15.89
N GLY A 127 -11.32 -16.53 -16.28
CA GLY A 127 -9.93 -16.93 -16.56
C GLY A 127 -9.26 -17.78 -15.47
N GLY A 128 -9.99 -18.17 -14.40
CA GLY A 128 -9.51 -19.13 -13.41
C GLY A 128 -8.54 -18.55 -12.37
N VAL A 129 -8.42 -17.22 -12.30
CA VAL A 129 -7.52 -16.53 -11.37
C VAL A 129 -8.23 -16.32 -10.03
N TRP A 130 -7.54 -16.65 -8.93
CA TRP A 130 -8.08 -16.53 -7.58
C TRP A 130 -8.17 -15.05 -7.17
N THR A 131 -9.37 -14.61 -6.79
CA THR A 131 -9.65 -13.25 -6.32
C THR A 131 -10.07 -13.25 -4.85
N GLY A 132 -10.66 -14.36 -4.37
CA GLY A 132 -11.02 -14.55 -2.97
C GLY A 132 -12.14 -13.61 -2.53
N VAL A 133 -11.90 -12.87 -1.44
CA VAL A 133 -12.84 -11.85 -0.94
C VAL A 133 -12.80 -10.54 -1.73
N TYR A 134 -11.94 -10.43 -2.74
CA TYR A 134 -11.74 -9.21 -3.51
C TYR A 134 -12.31 -9.33 -4.92
N ASP A 135 -12.69 -8.21 -5.51
CA ASP A 135 -13.18 -8.17 -6.90
C ASP A 135 -12.02 -8.17 -7.92
N LEU A 136 -10.87 -7.64 -7.54
CA LEU A 136 -9.69 -7.49 -8.41
C LEU A 136 -8.62 -8.55 -8.10
N LYS A 137 -8.14 -9.25 -9.14
CA LYS A 137 -7.08 -10.29 -9.04
C LYS A 137 -5.86 -9.87 -8.23
N ASN A 138 -5.46 -8.61 -8.33
CA ASN A 138 -4.25 -8.11 -7.71
C ASN A 138 -4.41 -7.71 -6.23
N ALA A 139 -5.64 -7.54 -5.74
CA ALA A 139 -5.89 -7.13 -4.36
C ALA A 139 -5.52 -8.24 -3.36
N LEU A 140 -5.88 -9.49 -3.67
CA LEU A 140 -5.52 -10.67 -2.87
C LEU A 140 -4.00 -10.82 -2.76
N GLY A 141 -3.27 -10.65 -3.86
CA GLY A 141 -1.80 -10.70 -3.88
C GLY A 141 -1.16 -9.63 -3.00
N ARG A 142 -1.69 -8.40 -3.01
CA ARG A 142 -1.20 -7.30 -2.15
C ARG A 142 -1.44 -7.58 -0.66
N ALA A 143 -2.64 -8.06 -0.31
CA ALA A 143 -2.95 -8.43 1.08
C ALA A 143 -2.04 -9.55 1.58
N ALA A 144 -1.88 -10.62 0.78
CA ALA A 144 -0.97 -11.71 1.08
C ALA A 144 0.48 -11.24 1.22
N GLY A 145 0.94 -10.27 0.41
CA GLY A 145 2.30 -9.73 0.53
C GLY A 145 2.55 -8.95 1.83
N PHE A 146 1.59 -8.16 2.32
CA PHE A 146 1.68 -7.56 3.67
C PHE A 146 1.69 -8.62 4.77
N GLY A 147 0.88 -9.67 4.62
CA GLY A 147 0.88 -10.83 5.51
C GLY A 147 2.25 -11.51 5.54
N PHE A 148 2.85 -11.73 4.37
CA PHE A 148 4.16 -12.36 4.21
C PHE A 148 5.27 -11.54 4.86
N ILE A 149 5.32 -10.22 4.60
CA ILE A 149 6.35 -9.35 5.16
C ILE A 149 6.22 -9.26 6.68
N SER A 150 5.00 -9.08 7.19
CA SER A 150 4.76 -9.07 8.64
C SER A 150 5.16 -10.40 9.29
N ALA A 151 4.84 -11.55 8.69
CA ALA A 151 5.29 -12.86 9.17
C ALA A 151 6.82 -12.98 9.15
N LEU A 152 7.47 -12.53 8.09
CA LEU A 152 8.93 -12.59 7.93
C LEU A 152 9.65 -11.76 9.00
N ILE A 153 9.17 -10.53 9.25
CA ILE A 153 9.72 -9.66 10.30
C ILE A 153 9.52 -10.30 11.68
N LEU A 154 8.32 -10.83 11.98
CA LEU A 154 8.00 -11.51 13.25
C LEU A 154 8.78 -12.82 13.44
N PHE A 155 9.12 -13.50 12.34
CA PHE A 155 9.97 -14.68 12.36
C PHE A 155 11.38 -14.32 12.84
N PHE A 156 12.00 -13.29 12.24
CA PHE A 156 13.34 -12.83 12.65
C PHE A 156 13.37 -12.14 14.02
N TYR A 157 12.22 -11.69 14.48
CA TYR A 157 12.02 -11.14 15.81
C TYR A 157 12.13 -12.19 16.93
N SER A 158 11.94 -13.47 16.62
CA SER A 158 11.77 -14.54 17.59
C SER A 158 13.07 -15.35 17.87
N ASP A 159 14.13 -14.77 18.48
CA ASP A 159 15.11 -15.45 19.40
C ASP A 159 16.23 -14.53 19.97
N PRO A 160 16.79 -14.73 21.22
CA PRO A 160 17.18 -16.01 21.85
C PRO A 160 16.99 -16.14 23.40
N ASP A 161 15.82 -15.91 23.99
CA ASP A 161 15.63 -16.31 25.41
C ASP A 161 15.35 -17.81 25.57
N LYS A 162 16.28 -18.56 26.17
CA LYS A 162 16.29 -20.04 26.25
C LYS A 162 15.13 -20.67 27.07
N LYS A 163 14.28 -19.89 27.73
CA LYS A 163 13.32 -20.40 28.72
C LYS A 163 12.03 -21.02 28.16
N PHE A 164 11.69 -20.85 26.88
CA PHE A 164 10.40 -21.30 26.31
C PHE A 164 10.54 -21.97 24.93
N GLY A 165 11.42 -22.97 24.80
CA GLY A 165 11.76 -23.61 23.52
C GLY A 165 10.58 -24.22 22.73
N GLN A 166 9.63 -24.89 23.40
CA GLN A 166 8.52 -25.58 22.74
C GLN A 166 7.42 -24.61 22.25
N LEU A 167 7.05 -23.60 23.06
CA LEU A 167 6.09 -22.56 22.66
C LEU A 167 6.62 -21.73 21.48
N LYS A 168 7.95 -21.50 21.43
CA LYS A 168 8.63 -20.83 20.32
C LYS A 168 8.66 -21.66 19.04
N PHE A 169 8.79 -22.98 19.15
CA PHE A 169 8.72 -23.88 18.00
C PHE A 169 7.33 -23.82 17.36
N GLY A 170 6.26 -23.92 18.16
CA GLY A 170 4.88 -23.79 17.66
C GLY A 170 4.61 -22.45 16.95
N LEU A 171 5.09 -21.34 17.52
CA LEU A 171 4.96 -20.01 16.90
C LEU A 171 5.75 -19.88 15.59
N LYS A 172 6.96 -20.45 15.51
CA LYS A 172 7.75 -20.46 14.26
C LYS A 172 7.06 -21.32 13.19
N MET A 173 6.52 -22.47 13.56
CA MET A 173 5.76 -23.32 12.63
C MET A 173 4.48 -22.63 12.15
N ALA A 174 3.78 -21.91 13.02
CA ALA A 174 2.63 -21.09 12.63
C ALA A 174 3.04 -19.96 11.65
N ALA A 175 4.19 -19.32 11.87
CA ALA A 175 4.72 -18.31 10.94
C ALA A 175 5.09 -18.92 9.58
N TYR A 176 5.72 -20.11 9.55
CA TYR A 176 5.99 -20.83 8.30
C TYR A 176 4.70 -21.20 7.57
N PHE A 177 3.71 -21.72 8.29
CA PHE A 177 2.41 -22.04 7.72
C PHE A 177 1.73 -20.81 7.13
N ALA A 178 1.73 -19.69 7.84
CA ALA A 178 1.19 -18.42 7.34
C ALA A 178 1.95 -17.93 6.10
N MET A 179 3.29 -17.96 6.11
CA MET A 179 4.11 -17.57 4.95
C MET A 179 3.82 -18.44 3.72
N SER A 180 3.71 -19.76 3.88
CA SER A 180 3.36 -20.68 2.81
C SER A 180 1.97 -20.39 2.23
N LEU A 181 0.99 -20.09 3.10
CA LEU A 181 -0.33 -19.67 2.67
C LEU A 181 -0.27 -18.39 1.82
N TYR A 182 0.48 -17.38 2.26
CA TYR A 182 0.60 -16.13 1.51
C TYR A 182 1.27 -16.31 0.15
N VAL A 183 2.32 -17.12 0.07
CA VAL A 183 2.98 -17.44 -1.21
C VAL A 183 2.00 -18.16 -2.15
N LEU A 184 1.24 -19.13 -1.64
CA LEU A 184 0.20 -19.81 -2.41
C LEU A 184 -0.84 -18.82 -2.95
N MET A 185 -1.34 -17.91 -2.10
CA MET A 185 -2.30 -16.87 -2.50
C MET A 185 -1.74 -15.98 -3.61
N MET A 186 -0.49 -15.51 -3.48
CA MET A 186 0.14 -14.65 -4.50
C MET A 186 0.31 -15.36 -5.85
N ILE A 187 0.69 -16.64 -5.84
CA ILE A 187 0.87 -17.45 -7.05
C ILE A 187 -0.49 -17.70 -7.72
N LYS A 188 -1.50 -18.11 -6.96
CA LYS A 188 -2.83 -18.43 -7.50
C LYS A 188 -3.64 -17.19 -7.92
N ALA A 189 -3.36 -16.05 -7.29
CA ALA A 189 -3.84 -14.75 -7.73
C ALA A 189 -3.09 -14.20 -8.96
N GLN A 190 -2.06 -14.91 -9.45
CA GLN A 190 -1.19 -14.49 -10.56
C GLN A 190 -0.63 -13.06 -10.39
N SER A 191 -0.35 -12.65 -9.15
CA SER A 191 0.11 -11.30 -8.86
C SER A 191 1.64 -11.21 -8.87
N GLY A 192 2.22 -11.21 -10.08
CA GLY A 192 3.69 -11.18 -10.27
C GLY A 192 4.38 -10.01 -9.56
N SER A 193 3.80 -8.81 -9.63
CA SER A 193 4.27 -7.61 -8.88
C SER A 193 4.35 -7.81 -7.36
N SER A 194 3.37 -8.49 -6.74
CA SER A 194 3.35 -8.72 -5.29
C SER A 194 4.42 -9.73 -4.90
N LEU A 195 4.59 -10.78 -5.71
CA LEU A 195 5.65 -11.77 -5.52
C LEU A 195 7.04 -11.15 -5.64
N MET A 196 7.27 -10.34 -6.68
CA MET A 196 8.53 -9.63 -6.89
C MET A 196 8.84 -8.68 -5.72
N ALA A 197 7.84 -7.91 -5.27
CA ALA A 197 7.98 -7.02 -4.13
C ALA A 197 8.36 -7.79 -2.85
N CYS A 198 7.73 -8.95 -2.60
CA CYS A 198 8.05 -9.81 -1.47
C CYS A 198 9.47 -10.37 -1.54
N VAL A 199 9.94 -10.80 -2.72
CA VAL A 199 11.31 -11.31 -2.91
C VAL A 199 12.34 -10.22 -2.66
N MET A 200 12.16 -9.03 -3.24
CA MET A 200 13.05 -7.89 -3.03
C MET A 200 13.12 -7.48 -1.56
N VAL A 201 11.97 -7.40 -0.91
CA VAL A 201 11.87 -7.02 0.51
C VAL A 201 12.45 -8.11 1.42
N ALA A 202 12.23 -9.39 1.12
CA ALA A 202 12.82 -10.48 1.87
C ALA A 202 14.34 -10.48 1.77
N GLY A 203 14.88 -10.30 0.56
CA GLY A 203 16.33 -10.14 0.34
C GLY A 203 16.90 -8.97 1.12
N LEU A 204 16.18 -7.83 1.14
CA LEU A 204 16.55 -6.67 1.93
C LEU A 204 16.54 -6.99 3.43
N VAL A 205 15.47 -7.55 3.98
CA VAL A 205 15.37 -7.92 5.40
C VAL A 205 16.49 -8.87 5.83
N ILE A 206 16.78 -9.89 5.02
CA ILE A 206 17.88 -10.84 5.27
C ILE A 206 19.22 -10.10 5.28
N THR A 207 19.45 -9.21 4.31
CA THR A 207 20.68 -8.42 4.19
C THR A 207 20.84 -7.46 5.37
N LEU A 208 19.76 -6.83 5.83
CA LEU A 208 19.76 -5.91 6.98
C LEU A 208 20.11 -6.60 8.30
N LYS A 209 20.02 -7.93 8.39
CA LYS A 209 20.51 -8.69 9.54
C LYS A 209 22.04 -8.70 9.63
N SER A 210 22.74 -8.51 8.51
CA SER A 210 24.20 -8.39 8.52
C SER A 210 24.61 -7.09 9.19
N ARG A 211 25.33 -7.18 10.31
CA ARG A 211 25.86 -6.01 11.04
C ARG A 211 26.71 -5.10 10.16
N THR A 212 27.39 -5.65 9.17
CA THR A 212 28.23 -4.88 8.22
C THR A 212 27.37 -4.05 7.27
N VAL A 213 26.25 -4.60 6.79
CA VAL A 213 25.35 -3.90 5.87
C VAL A 213 24.42 -2.92 6.60
N ALA A 214 24.02 -3.26 7.83
CA ALA A 214 23.26 -2.34 8.68
C ALA A 214 24.05 -1.04 8.98
N LYS A 215 25.38 -1.10 9.04
CA LYS A 215 26.23 0.11 9.14
C LYS A 215 26.23 0.96 7.87
N ARG A 216 25.84 0.39 6.72
CA ARG A 216 25.76 1.05 5.41
C ARG A 216 24.33 1.43 5.02
N MET A 217 23.44 1.58 6.00
CA MET A 217 22.04 1.97 5.77
C MET A 217 21.88 3.28 5.00
N TYR A 218 22.85 4.20 5.12
CA TYR A 218 22.90 5.43 4.35
C TYR A 218 23.07 5.22 2.84
N VAL A 219 23.51 4.04 2.40
CA VAL A 219 23.58 3.64 0.98
C VAL A 219 22.43 2.71 0.61
N VAL A 220 22.19 1.67 1.42
CA VAL A 220 21.21 0.63 1.12
C VAL A 220 19.81 1.19 0.99
N LEU A 221 19.42 2.13 1.87
CA LEU A 221 18.07 2.67 1.87
C LEU A 221 17.80 3.56 0.65
N PRO A 222 18.62 4.58 0.30
CA PRO A 222 18.42 5.33 -0.93
C PRO A 222 18.39 4.45 -2.19
N VAL A 223 19.32 3.49 -2.30
CA VAL A 223 19.35 2.57 -3.45
C VAL A 223 18.06 1.74 -3.53
N SER A 224 17.58 1.23 -2.39
CA SER A 224 16.33 0.46 -2.34
C SER A 224 15.11 1.31 -2.72
N ILE A 225 15.08 2.58 -2.31
CA ILE A 225 14.03 3.54 -2.70
C ILE A 225 14.06 3.80 -4.20
N VAL A 226 15.25 4.05 -4.78
CA VAL A 226 15.41 4.27 -6.22
C VAL A 226 14.94 3.04 -6.99
N ILE A 227 15.40 1.84 -6.61
CA ILE A 227 14.95 0.58 -7.23
C ILE A 227 13.43 0.42 -7.13
N ALA A 228 12.84 0.74 -5.97
CA ALA A 228 11.39 0.63 -5.78
C ALA A 228 10.60 1.58 -6.67
N ILE A 229 11.03 2.85 -6.77
CA ILE A 229 10.40 3.86 -7.63
C ILE A 229 10.57 3.50 -9.11
N CYS A 230 11.75 3.02 -9.51
CA CYS A 230 12.04 2.61 -10.88
C CYS A 230 11.50 1.23 -11.26
N SER A 231 10.95 0.47 -10.30
CA SER A 231 10.47 -0.90 -10.56
C SER A 231 9.46 -1.03 -11.72
N PRO A 232 8.55 -0.06 -11.99
CA PRO A 232 7.67 -0.12 -13.16
C PRO A 232 8.44 -0.07 -14.49
N LEU A 233 9.48 0.76 -14.56
CA LEU A 233 10.36 0.85 -15.73
C LEU A 233 11.16 -0.44 -15.92
N ILE A 234 11.62 -1.05 -14.82
CA ILE A 234 12.33 -2.34 -14.85
C ILE A 234 11.42 -3.43 -15.46
N LEU A 235 10.13 -3.45 -15.14
CA LEU A 235 9.21 -4.41 -15.77
C LEU A 235 8.92 -4.12 -17.24
N ILE A 236 8.81 -2.84 -17.64
CA ILE A 236 8.66 -2.49 -19.05
C ILE A 236 9.87 -2.99 -19.85
N LEU A 237 11.08 -2.72 -19.35
CA LEU A 237 12.32 -3.19 -19.97
C LEU A 237 12.39 -4.72 -20.01
N PHE A 238 11.93 -5.40 -18.96
CA PHE A 238 11.91 -6.86 -18.92
C PHE A 238 10.94 -7.45 -19.94
N ASP A 239 9.73 -6.89 -20.10
CA ASP A 239 8.74 -7.34 -21.08
C ASP A 239 9.27 -7.16 -22.51
N SER A 240 9.88 -6.01 -22.82
CA SER A 240 10.50 -5.76 -24.13
C SER A 240 11.65 -6.72 -24.44
N ILE A 241 12.49 -7.06 -23.45
CA ILE A 241 13.56 -8.04 -23.62
C ILE A 241 12.97 -9.44 -23.83
N LEU A 242 11.94 -9.81 -23.06
CA LEU A 242 11.28 -11.10 -23.18
C LEU A 242 10.63 -11.26 -24.57
N GLU A 243 9.96 -10.23 -25.06
CA GLU A 243 9.38 -10.19 -26.40
C GLU A 243 10.46 -10.40 -27.46
N LEU A 244 11.56 -9.64 -27.40
CA LEU A 244 12.70 -9.80 -28.31
C LEU A 244 13.23 -11.24 -28.32
N VAL A 245 13.40 -11.85 -27.13
CA VAL A 245 13.86 -13.24 -27.01
C VAL A 245 12.85 -14.22 -27.61
N LEU A 246 11.55 -14.02 -27.41
CA LEU A 246 10.51 -14.90 -27.95
C LEU A 246 10.36 -14.77 -29.47
N THR A 247 10.49 -13.55 -30.01
CA THR A 247 10.54 -13.30 -31.46
C THR A 247 11.77 -13.96 -32.08
N LEU A 248 12.93 -13.89 -31.44
CA LEU A 248 14.14 -14.59 -31.88
C LEU A 248 14.02 -16.12 -31.80
N LEU A 249 13.12 -16.63 -30.96
CA LEU A 249 12.81 -18.06 -30.81
C LEU A 249 11.61 -18.51 -31.66
N ASP A 250 11.15 -17.66 -32.59
CA ASP A 250 10.05 -17.91 -33.53
C ASP A 250 8.72 -18.30 -32.85
N ARG A 251 8.57 -17.96 -31.56
CA ARG A 251 7.31 -18.10 -30.84
C ARG A 251 6.57 -16.77 -30.95
N THR A 252 5.77 -16.62 -32.00
CA THR A 252 4.88 -15.47 -32.19
C THR A 252 3.85 -15.43 -31.07
N HIS A 253 4.20 -14.76 -29.99
CA HIS A 253 3.26 -14.48 -28.93
C HIS A 253 2.53 -13.18 -29.32
N LYS A 254 1.22 -13.26 -29.60
CA LYS A 254 0.36 -12.07 -29.61
C LYS A 254 0.25 -11.61 -28.16
N VAL A 255 1.15 -10.74 -27.75
CA VAL A 255 1.22 -10.28 -26.36
C VAL A 255 0.33 -9.06 -26.24
N ASN A 256 -0.96 -9.25 -25.97
CA ASN A 256 -1.75 -8.22 -25.31
C ASN A 256 -1.31 -8.17 -23.81
N SER A 257 -0.04 -7.82 -23.53
CA SER A 257 0.46 -7.82 -22.15
C SER A 257 -0.17 -6.69 -21.35
N THR A 258 -0.20 -6.88 -20.03
CA THR A 258 -0.54 -5.80 -19.10
C THR A 258 0.42 -4.60 -19.22
N VAL A 259 1.60 -4.78 -19.82
CA VAL A 259 2.56 -3.70 -20.08
C VAL A 259 2.15 -2.88 -21.29
N GLU A 260 1.78 -3.51 -22.40
CA GLU A 260 1.30 -2.82 -23.60
C GLU A 260 0.09 -1.92 -23.28
N VAL A 261 -0.90 -2.46 -22.56
CA VAL A 261 -2.07 -1.69 -22.13
C VAL A 261 -1.68 -0.47 -21.29
N ARG A 262 -0.66 -0.60 -20.42
CA ARG A 262 -0.16 0.53 -19.62
C ARG A 262 0.57 1.56 -20.47
N LEU A 263 1.36 1.14 -21.47
CA LEU A 263 2.07 2.06 -22.36
C LEU A 263 1.09 2.87 -23.21
N ILE A 264 0.05 2.23 -23.75
CA ILE A 264 -1.03 2.92 -24.47
C ILE A 264 -1.72 3.92 -23.55
N LEU A 265 -2.17 3.48 -22.36
CA LEU A 265 -2.80 4.34 -21.37
C LEU A 265 -1.92 5.55 -21.02
N TRP A 266 -0.63 5.31 -20.73
CA TRP A 266 0.28 6.38 -20.34
C TRP A 266 0.53 7.35 -21.48
N SER A 267 0.67 6.87 -22.73
CA SER A 267 0.84 7.78 -23.87
C SER A 267 -0.37 8.68 -24.09
N GLN A 268 -1.60 8.19 -23.86
CA GLN A 268 -2.82 8.97 -23.95
C GLN A 268 -2.89 10.05 -22.85
N ILE A 269 -2.70 9.68 -21.58
CA ILE A 269 -2.84 10.62 -20.47
C ILE A 269 -1.69 11.63 -20.42
N MET A 270 -0.50 11.31 -20.92
CA MET A 270 0.65 12.22 -20.88
C MET A 270 0.45 13.48 -21.72
N GLY A 271 -0.48 13.50 -22.68
CA GLY A 271 -0.89 14.72 -23.39
C GLY A 271 -1.54 15.77 -22.48
N ASP A 272 -2.02 15.36 -21.31
CA ASP A 272 -2.67 16.23 -20.32
C ASP A 272 -1.73 16.71 -19.22
N PHE A 273 -0.47 16.27 -19.24
CA PHE A 273 0.50 16.52 -18.17
C PHE A 273 0.66 18.01 -17.85
N ASP A 274 0.69 18.88 -18.86
CA ASP A 274 0.91 20.32 -18.69
C ASP A 274 -0.37 21.13 -18.41
N LYS A 275 -1.55 20.51 -18.34
CA LYS A 275 -2.82 21.24 -18.16
C LYS A 275 -2.97 21.82 -16.74
N HIS A 276 -2.59 21.07 -15.71
CA HIS A 276 -2.71 21.49 -14.30
C HIS A 276 -1.43 21.17 -13.48
N PRO A 277 -0.28 21.77 -13.83
CA PRO A 277 1.03 21.29 -13.35
C PRO A 277 1.27 21.51 -11.85
N TRP A 278 0.60 22.49 -11.22
CA TRP A 278 0.86 22.86 -9.83
C TRP A 278 -0.01 22.11 -8.82
N LEU A 279 -1.32 22.08 -9.07
CA LEU A 279 -2.33 21.54 -8.15
C LEU A 279 -2.99 20.25 -8.67
N GLY A 280 -2.73 19.85 -9.91
CA GLY A 280 -3.40 18.72 -10.55
C GLY A 280 -4.87 19.00 -10.83
N PHE A 281 -5.57 17.96 -11.25
CA PHE A 281 -6.99 17.97 -11.59
C PHE A 281 -7.91 17.89 -10.36
N GLY A 282 -7.35 17.67 -9.16
CA GLY A 282 -8.11 17.37 -7.95
C GLY A 282 -8.32 15.87 -7.75
N VAL A 283 -8.54 15.46 -6.49
CA VAL A 283 -8.66 14.04 -6.13
C VAL A 283 -9.84 13.37 -6.84
N GLY A 284 -9.58 12.21 -7.46
CA GLY A 284 -10.59 11.41 -8.19
C GLY A 284 -11.10 12.02 -9.50
N ASN A 285 -10.85 13.30 -9.75
CA ASN A 285 -11.50 14.06 -10.83
C ASN A 285 -11.01 13.65 -12.22
N TYR A 286 -9.71 13.45 -12.40
CA TYR A 286 -9.15 13.07 -13.71
C TYR A 286 -9.73 11.73 -14.24
N TRP A 287 -10.06 10.82 -13.32
CA TRP A 287 -10.53 9.48 -13.62
C TRP A 287 -12.06 9.34 -13.54
N GLY A 288 -12.80 10.42 -13.27
CA GLY A 288 -14.22 10.38 -12.85
C GLY A 288 -15.14 9.66 -13.83
N GLU A 289 -15.16 10.11 -15.08
CA GLU A 289 -15.88 9.47 -16.19
C GLU A 289 -15.19 8.17 -16.65
N GLY A 290 -13.89 8.05 -16.35
CA GLY A 290 -13.02 6.96 -16.74
C GLY A 290 -12.64 7.01 -18.22
N LEU A 291 -11.50 6.41 -18.54
CA LEU A 291 -10.96 6.41 -19.89
C LEU A 291 -11.35 5.11 -20.62
N LEU A 292 -11.91 5.27 -21.82
CA LEU A 292 -12.06 4.19 -22.79
C LEU A 292 -10.78 4.12 -23.61
N ILE A 293 -10.11 2.95 -23.60
CA ILE A 293 -8.95 2.71 -24.44
C ILE A 293 -9.40 1.92 -25.67
N ASP A 294 -9.47 2.60 -26.81
CA ASP A 294 -9.64 1.98 -28.12
C ASP A 294 -8.54 0.94 -28.38
N GLY A 295 -8.94 -0.25 -28.81
CA GLY A 295 -8.03 -1.36 -29.13
C GLY A 295 -7.80 -2.40 -28.02
N THR A 296 -8.45 -2.25 -26.85
CA THR A 296 -8.48 -3.33 -25.84
C THR A 296 -9.72 -4.22 -26.04
N LEU A 297 -9.57 -5.53 -25.88
CA LEU A 297 -10.61 -6.56 -26.13
C LEU A 297 -11.86 -6.48 -25.22
N SER A 298 -12.00 -5.44 -24.42
CA SER A 298 -13.10 -5.30 -23.46
C SER A 298 -13.28 -3.85 -23.05
N GLU A 299 -14.51 -3.32 -23.16
CA GLU A 299 -14.97 -2.01 -22.70
C GLU A 299 -14.85 -1.85 -21.17
N TRP A 300 -13.64 -1.84 -20.63
CA TRP A 300 -13.41 -1.60 -19.20
C TRP A 300 -13.12 -0.12 -18.99
N ILE A 301 -13.95 0.53 -18.19
CA ILE A 301 -13.74 1.90 -17.74
C ILE A 301 -12.53 1.93 -16.82
N ILE A 302 -11.42 2.52 -17.28
CA ILE A 302 -10.19 2.63 -16.51
C ILE A 302 -10.27 3.87 -15.63
N LYS A 303 -10.09 3.67 -14.32
CA LYS A 303 -10.16 4.72 -13.28
C LYS A 303 -8.87 4.92 -12.49
N GLN A 304 -7.73 4.45 -13.04
CA GLN A 304 -6.40 4.64 -12.46
C GLN A 304 -5.33 4.44 -13.53
N SER A 305 -4.14 5.03 -13.35
CA SER A 305 -3.01 4.80 -14.26
C SER A 305 -2.27 3.49 -14.02
N HIS A 306 -2.62 2.74 -12.97
CA HIS A 306 -1.81 1.64 -12.45
C HIS A 306 -0.38 2.06 -12.06
N ASN A 307 -0.21 3.33 -11.68
CA ASN A 307 1.02 3.91 -11.19
C ASN A 307 0.67 5.05 -10.23
N GLY A 308 0.83 4.81 -8.93
CA GLY A 308 0.49 5.80 -7.92
C GLY A 308 1.33 7.08 -7.98
N TYR A 309 2.46 7.11 -8.70
CA TYR A 309 3.22 8.34 -8.91
C TYR A 309 2.60 9.22 -10.01
N ILE A 310 2.07 8.60 -11.08
CA ILE A 310 1.30 9.31 -12.10
C ILE A 310 0.02 9.83 -11.47
N ASP A 311 -0.72 8.98 -10.74
CA ASP A 311 -1.98 9.40 -10.12
C ASP A 311 -1.79 10.48 -9.05
N LEU A 312 -0.66 10.49 -8.33
CA LEU A 312 -0.28 11.58 -7.44
C LEU A 312 -0.16 12.91 -8.18
N TYR A 313 0.55 12.92 -9.32
CA TYR A 313 0.73 14.13 -10.12
C TYR A 313 -0.58 14.58 -10.75
N PHE A 314 -1.36 13.67 -11.33
CA PHE A 314 -2.65 14.02 -11.92
C PHE A 314 -3.65 14.51 -10.86
N SER A 315 -3.64 13.95 -9.65
CA SER A 315 -4.55 14.41 -8.59
C SER A 315 -4.11 15.73 -7.95
N PHE A 316 -2.79 15.93 -7.74
CA PHE A 316 -2.28 16.99 -6.86
C PHE A 316 -1.12 17.83 -7.43
N GLY A 317 -0.71 17.58 -8.68
CA GLY A 317 0.35 18.28 -9.38
C GLY A 317 1.71 18.19 -8.69
N ALA A 318 2.56 19.18 -8.98
CA ALA A 318 3.85 19.36 -8.36
C ALA A 318 3.77 19.46 -6.82
N LEU A 319 2.69 20.02 -6.26
CA LEU A 319 2.49 20.10 -4.82
C LEU A 319 2.47 18.70 -4.18
N GLY A 320 1.70 17.77 -4.74
CA GLY A 320 1.66 16.39 -4.27
C GLY A 320 3.01 15.69 -4.34
N VAL A 321 3.73 15.88 -5.46
CA VAL A 321 5.07 15.30 -5.66
C VAL A 321 6.08 15.85 -4.64
N VAL A 322 6.07 17.17 -4.38
CA VAL A 322 6.96 17.81 -3.39
C VAL A 322 6.66 17.31 -1.98
N LEU A 323 5.39 17.25 -1.59
CA LEU A 323 5.01 16.75 -0.26
C LEU A 323 5.37 15.26 -0.10
N PHE A 324 5.17 14.46 -1.15
CA PHE A 324 5.51 13.04 -1.12
C PHE A 324 7.02 12.85 -1.00
N THR A 325 7.79 13.58 -1.79
CA THR A 325 9.26 13.63 -1.70
C THR A 325 9.74 14.05 -0.31
N GLY A 326 9.11 15.08 0.28
CA GLY A 326 9.38 15.49 1.66
C GLY A 326 9.11 14.38 2.69
N PHE A 327 8.05 13.61 2.50
CA PHE A 327 7.76 12.43 3.31
C PHE A 327 8.83 11.32 3.13
N LEU A 328 9.28 11.04 1.90
CA LEU A 328 10.38 10.10 1.63
C LEU A 328 11.65 10.50 2.39
N PHE A 329 12.02 11.79 2.34
CA PHE A 329 13.18 12.31 3.08
C PHE A 329 13.01 12.17 4.59
N SER A 330 11.80 12.39 5.11
CA SER A 330 11.52 12.24 6.53
C SER A 330 11.61 10.78 6.99
N VAL A 331 11.09 9.85 6.18
CA VAL A 331 11.26 8.40 6.38
C VAL A 331 12.75 8.06 6.44
N MET A 332 13.53 8.48 5.45
CA MET A 332 14.96 8.22 5.39
C MET A 332 15.69 8.76 6.63
N LYS A 333 15.43 10.01 7.00
CA LYS A 333 16.01 10.65 8.20
C LYS A 333 15.64 9.90 9.48
N ASN A 334 14.42 9.37 9.58
CA ASN A 334 13.99 8.59 10.74
C ASN A 334 14.68 7.23 10.79
N VAL A 335 14.76 6.50 9.67
CA VAL A 335 15.47 5.21 9.59
C VAL A 335 16.94 5.36 9.96
N LEU A 336 17.64 6.34 9.39
CA LEU A 336 19.08 6.53 9.61
C LEU A 336 19.44 6.91 11.06
N LYS A 337 18.45 7.42 11.82
CA LYS A 337 18.61 7.71 13.25
C LYS A 337 18.32 6.53 14.15
N LEU A 338 17.74 5.44 13.64
CA LEU A 338 17.52 4.22 14.41
C LEU A 338 18.84 3.47 14.55
N LYS A 339 19.13 2.97 15.76
CA LYS A 339 20.32 2.14 15.98
C LYS A 339 20.18 0.85 15.15
N THR A 340 21.26 0.48 14.45
CA THR A 340 21.35 -0.49 13.34
C THR A 340 21.19 -1.96 13.74
N ASN A 341 20.38 -2.27 14.76
CA ASN A 341 20.07 -3.64 15.17
C ASN A 341 18.65 -3.78 15.74
N ASN A 342 17.75 -2.85 15.39
CA ASN A 342 16.40 -2.81 15.93
C ASN A 342 15.40 -3.39 14.91
N THR A 343 14.61 -4.38 15.32
CA THR A 343 13.53 -4.96 14.50
C THR A 343 12.51 -3.93 14.03
N GLU A 344 12.31 -2.84 14.78
CA GLU A 344 11.48 -1.71 14.36
C GLU A 344 11.99 -1.08 13.05
N MET A 345 13.32 -0.99 12.88
CA MET A 345 13.96 -0.48 11.67
C MET A 345 13.72 -1.42 10.49
N MET A 346 13.91 -2.74 10.70
CA MET A 346 13.65 -3.74 9.66
C MET A 346 12.19 -3.73 9.22
N ALA A 347 11.27 -3.60 10.18
CA ALA A 347 9.84 -3.51 9.91
C ALA A 347 9.50 -2.31 9.03
N MET A 348 9.99 -1.13 9.39
CA MET A 348 9.75 0.09 8.62
C MET A 348 10.26 -0.03 7.20
N VAL A 349 11.53 -0.38 7.06
CA VAL A 349 12.19 -0.40 5.76
C VAL A 349 11.50 -1.42 4.87
N ALA A 350 11.18 -2.61 5.40
CA ALA A 350 10.48 -3.64 4.65
C ALA A 350 9.08 -3.20 4.19
N THR A 351 8.26 -2.70 5.12
CA THR A 351 6.90 -2.24 4.82
C THR A 351 6.90 -1.04 3.86
N PHE A 352 7.84 -0.12 4.03
CA PHE A 352 7.95 1.09 3.20
C PHE A 352 8.43 0.77 1.79
N ILE A 353 9.48 -0.05 1.64
CA ILE A 353 9.97 -0.48 0.33
C ILE A 353 8.90 -1.32 -0.39
N TYR A 354 8.22 -2.22 0.32
CA TYR A 354 7.09 -2.95 -0.26
C TYR A 354 6.02 -2.01 -0.80
N PHE A 355 5.62 -1.02 0.00
CA PHE A 355 4.66 -0.02 -0.43
C PHE A 355 5.12 0.75 -1.66
N LEU A 356 6.39 1.21 -1.73
CA LEU A 356 6.89 1.94 -2.89
C LEU A 356 6.85 1.09 -4.17
N ILE A 357 7.20 -0.19 -4.08
CA ILE A 357 7.12 -1.13 -5.21
C ILE A 357 5.67 -1.31 -5.64
N ILE A 358 4.78 -1.64 -4.70
CA ILE A 358 3.35 -1.80 -4.99
C ILE A 358 2.74 -0.51 -5.53
N ASN A 359 3.14 0.65 -5.04
CA ASN A 359 2.70 1.95 -5.54
C ASN A 359 3.18 2.26 -6.97
N GLY A 360 4.32 1.70 -7.37
CA GLY A 360 4.74 1.78 -8.76
C GLY A 360 3.87 0.96 -9.71
N PHE A 361 3.36 -0.20 -9.26
CA PHE A 361 2.56 -1.12 -10.08
C PHE A 361 1.05 -0.92 -9.99
N TYR A 362 0.63 -0.18 -8.98
CA TYR A 362 -0.76 0.04 -8.62
C TYR A 362 -0.91 1.43 -8.05
N SER A 363 -2.07 2.03 -8.31
CA SER A 363 -2.39 3.32 -7.75
C SER A 363 -2.95 3.15 -6.35
N VAL A 364 -2.09 2.83 -5.40
CA VAL A 364 -2.47 2.59 -3.99
C VAL A 364 -2.29 3.84 -3.13
N LEU A 365 -1.53 4.82 -3.60
CA LEU A 365 -1.37 6.11 -2.94
C LEU A 365 -2.58 6.99 -3.26
N PHE A 366 -3.24 7.51 -2.22
CA PHE A 366 -4.39 8.43 -2.34
C PHE A 366 -5.56 7.91 -3.20
N LEU A 367 -5.79 6.61 -3.24
CA LEU A 367 -6.98 6.02 -3.87
C LEU A 367 -7.61 4.96 -2.97
N GLN A 368 -8.93 4.86 -3.01
CA GLN A 368 -9.80 3.76 -2.53
C GLN A 368 -9.24 2.86 -1.41
N LEU A 369 -9.56 3.16 -0.14
CA LEU A 369 -9.33 2.36 1.09
C LEU A 369 -8.08 1.48 1.05
N SER A 370 -6.97 2.02 0.53
CA SER A 370 -5.84 1.17 0.25
C SER A 370 -5.14 0.83 1.57
N LEU A 371 -5.30 -0.44 1.98
CA LEU A 371 -4.55 -1.05 3.06
C LEU A 371 -3.04 -0.71 3.00
N PRO A 372 -2.37 -0.71 1.81
CA PRO A 372 -0.96 -0.34 1.73
C PRO A 372 -0.62 1.02 2.32
N TRP A 373 -1.39 2.06 1.98
CA TRP A 373 -1.13 3.42 2.45
C TRP A 373 -1.35 3.55 3.96
N PHE A 374 -2.40 2.91 4.47
CA PHE A 374 -2.69 2.86 5.89
C PHE A 374 -1.56 2.22 6.70
N VAL A 375 -1.04 1.08 6.24
CA VAL A 375 0.01 0.33 6.93
C VAL A 375 1.29 1.15 7.01
N VAL A 376 1.68 1.85 5.93
CA VAL A 376 2.86 2.72 5.93
C VAL A 376 2.71 3.91 6.86
N CYS A 377 1.57 4.61 6.81
CA CYS A 377 1.32 5.76 7.68
C CYS A 377 1.38 5.35 9.16
N THR A 378 0.78 4.19 9.49
CA THR A 378 0.78 3.65 10.86
C THR A 378 2.18 3.27 11.32
N CYS A 379 2.93 2.52 10.50
CA CYS A 379 4.32 2.18 10.79
C CYS A 379 5.14 3.45 11.05
N TYR A 380 5.08 4.43 10.14
CA TYR A 380 5.79 5.71 10.24
C TYR A 380 5.51 6.44 11.56
N CYS A 381 4.23 6.52 11.93
CA CYS A 381 3.80 7.14 13.17
C CYS A 381 4.36 6.39 14.39
N LEU A 382 4.21 5.06 14.45
CA LEU A 382 4.64 4.26 15.60
C LEU A 382 6.12 4.44 15.94
N MET A 383 7.01 4.41 14.94
CA MET A 383 8.44 4.59 15.21
C MET A 383 8.80 5.98 15.69
N THR A 384 8.12 6.99 15.16
CA THR A 384 8.32 8.37 15.58
C THR A 384 8.04 8.53 17.08
N TYR A 385 7.14 7.71 17.63
CA TYR A 385 6.88 7.63 19.08
C TYR A 385 7.78 6.66 19.84
N SER A 386 8.09 5.47 19.30
CA SER A 386 9.02 4.49 19.91
C SER A 386 10.36 5.13 20.30
N ARG A 387 10.86 6.05 19.46
CA ARG A 387 12.12 6.78 19.64
C ARG A 387 12.32 7.42 21.02
N LYS A 388 11.27 7.97 21.66
CA LYS A 388 11.43 8.66 22.96
C LYS A 388 11.31 7.75 24.17
N ARG A 389 10.67 6.57 24.07
CA ARG A 389 10.65 5.61 25.18
C ARG A 389 12.08 5.17 25.51
N ILE A 390 12.88 4.94 24.48
CA ILE A 390 14.28 4.52 24.59
C ILE A 390 15.16 5.67 25.12
N VAL A 391 14.95 6.91 24.65
CA VAL A 391 15.75 8.07 25.12
C VAL A 391 15.40 8.49 26.55
N LYS A 392 14.15 8.38 26.98
CA LYS A 392 13.73 8.67 28.38
C LYS A 392 14.11 7.58 29.39
N GLN A 393 14.49 6.38 28.94
CA GLN A 393 14.98 5.30 29.81
C GLN A 393 16.52 5.30 29.92
N ALA A 394 17.21 6.06 29.06
CA ALA A 394 18.66 6.18 29.03
C ALA A 394 19.20 7.45 29.72
N ASN A 395 18.30 8.35 30.10
CA ASN A 395 18.52 9.50 30.99
C ASN A 395 17.71 9.25 32.26
#